data_AF-A0A6N3ULL7-F1
#
_entry.id   AF-A0A6N3ULL7-F1
#
_cell.length_a   1.000
_cell.length_b   1.000
_cell.length_c   1.000
_cell.angle_alpha   90.00
_cell.angle_beta   90.00
_cell.angle_gamma   90.00
#
_symmetry.space_group_name_H-M   'P 1'
#
loop_
_entity.id
_entity.type
_entity.pdbx_description
1 polymer ?
#
loop_
_entity_poly.entity_id
_entity_poly.type
_entity_poly.pdbx_seq_one_letter_code
_entity_poly.pdbx_strand_id
1 'polypeptide(L)'
;MTFASSQKKIVITAEIEDFGSPQYRCMSLTLDVNIQSGIYLYKRGQPGPVRDMSYIECIEKDGYLVYHLTQADIGTLHLSVIESCYSARLFTFEGTDHLSDPFEVCGEFTVTPPHAAMSY
;
A
#
# COMPACT_ATOMS: atom_id res chain seq x y z
N MET A 1 6.44 -33.59 -9.96
CA MET A 1 6.00 -32.90 -8.74
C MET A 1 6.30 -31.43 -8.97
N THR A 2 5.31 -30.61 -9.35
CA THR A 2 5.55 -29.21 -9.73
C THR A 2 5.07 -28.33 -8.58
N PHE A 3 5.99 -27.83 -7.78
CA PHE A 3 5.70 -26.75 -6.83
C PHE A 3 5.72 -25.44 -7.60
N ALA A 4 4.55 -24.93 -7.95
CA ALA A 4 4.39 -23.57 -8.46
C ALA A 4 3.17 -22.93 -7.77
N SER A 5 3.33 -22.61 -6.49
CA SER A 5 2.48 -21.58 -5.88
C SER A 5 3.25 -20.26 -5.97
N SER A 6 3.35 -19.71 -7.17
CA SER A 6 3.70 -18.30 -7.32
C SER A 6 2.39 -17.52 -7.16
N GLN A 7 2.03 -17.19 -5.93
CA GLN A 7 1.00 -16.18 -5.70
C GLN A 7 1.54 -14.86 -6.24
N LYS A 8 1.23 -14.58 -7.52
CA LYS A 8 1.54 -13.32 -8.18
C LYS A 8 0.78 -12.24 -7.43
N LYS A 9 1.51 -11.20 -7.02
CA LYS A 9 0.99 -10.07 -6.26
C LYS A 9 1.37 -8.77 -6.95
N ILE A 10 0.52 -7.76 -6.79
CA ILE A 10 0.78 -6.38 -7.17
C ILE A 10 1.11 -5.63 -5.89
N VAL A 11 2.20 -4.88 -5.88
CA VAL A 11 2.53 -3.98 -4.76
C VAL A 11 2.45 -2.56 -5.29
N ILE A 12 1.63 -1.74 -4.65
CA ILE A 12 1.49 -0.33 -4.98
C ILE A 12 2.02 0.48 -3.82
N THR A 13 3.00 1.33 -4.12
CA THR A 13 3.69 2.14 -3.12
C THR A 13 3.52 3.62 -3.44
N ALA A 14 3.10 4.40 -2.45
CA ALA A 14 3.04 5.85 -2.49
C ALA A 14 4.05 6.41 -1.49
N GLU A 15 4.95 7.26 -1.94
CA GLU A 15 6.02 7.85 -1.13
C GLU A 15 5.86 9.37 -1.07
N ILE A 16 6.22 9.93 0.08
CA ILE A 16 6.28 11.35 0.37
C ILE A 16 7.70 11.62 0.86
N GLU A 17 8.36 12.60 0.25
CA GLU A 17 9.76 12.97 0.50
C GLU A 17 10.79 11.88 0.15
N ASP A 18 12.07 12.24 0.17
CA ASP A 18 13.17 11.34 -0.19
C ASP A 18 13.49 10.33 0.92
N PHE A 19 13.82 9.10 0.52
CA PHE A 19 14.31 8.07 1.44
C PHE A 19 15.56 8.57 2.20
N GLY A 20 15.54 8.48 3.52
CA GLY A 20 16.58 9.03 4.41
C GLY A 20 16.27 10.42 4.95
N SER A 21 15.15 11.04 4.56
CA SER A 21 14.65 12.27 5.18
C SER A 21 13.82 11.96 6.44
N PRO A 22 13.89 12.76 7.53
CA PRO A 22 12.97 12.66 8.68
C PRO A 22 11.49 12.82 8.30
N GLN A 23 11.22 13.37 7.12
CA GLN A 23 9.87 13.58 6.60
C GLN A 23 9.43 12.45 5.65
N TYR A 24 10.31 11.47 5.38
CA TYR A 24 9.97 10.33 4.53
C TYR A 24 8.80 9.57 5.12
N ARG A 25 7.73 9.44 4.34
CA ARG A 25 6.56 8.60 4.62
C ARG A 25 6.28 7.75 3.40
N CYS A 26 5.94 6.49 3.62
CA CYS A 26 5.66 5.56 2.55
C CYS A 26 4.50 4.65 2.93
N MET A 27 3.59 4.42 2.00
CA MET A 27 2.49 3.49 2.17
C MET A 27 2.53 2.46 1.06
N SER A 28 2.34 1.20 1.42
CA SER A 28 2.34 0.09 0.48
C SER A 28 1.08 -0.76 0.65
N LEU A 29 0.43 -1.06 -0.47
CA LEU A 29 -0.68 -2.01 -0.55
C LEU A 29 -0.25 -3.22 -1.37
N THR A 30 -0.46 -4.41 -0.82
CA THR A 30 -0.24 -5.67 -1.52
C THR A 30 -1.57 -6.27 -1.96
N LEU A 31 -1.74 -6.49 -3.25
CA LEU A 31 -2.98 -6.95 -3.88
C LEU A 31 -2.76 -8.28 -4.63
N ASP A 32 -3.83 -9.06 -4.78
CA ASP A 32 -3.86 -10.18 -5.72
C ASP A 32 -3.78 -9.69 -7.18
N VAL A 33 -3.05 -10.40 -8.03
CA VAL A 33 -2.86 -10.01 -9.45
C VAL A 33 -4.16 -9.94 -10.28
N ASN A 34 -5.22 -10.63 -9.86
CA ASN A 34 -6.49 -10.69 -10.58
C ASN A 34 -7.61 -9.89 -9.89
N ILE A 35 -7.25 -9.03 -8.92
CA ILE A 35 -8.21 -8.15 -8.25
C ILE A 35 -8.98 -7.31 -9.28
N GLN A 36 -10.28 -7.16 -9.09
CA GLN A 36 -11.16 -6.42 -10.00
C GLN A 36 -11.44 -5.02 -9.45
N SER A 37 -12.17 -4.20 -10.22
CA SER A 37 -12.72 -2.96 -9.67
C SER A 37 -13.69 -3.27 -8.52
N GLY A 38 -13.62 -2.50 -7.43
CA GLY A 38 -14.48 -2.70 -6.28
C GLY A 38 -14.05 -1.94 -5.04
N ILE A 39 -14.83 -2.09 -3.97
CA ILE A 39 -14.50 -1.61 -2.63
C ILE A 39 -14.14 -2.82 -1.78
N TYR A 40 -12.92 -2.81 -1.23
CA TYR A 40 -12.36 -3.91 -0.47
C TYR A 40 -12.13 -3.48 0.97
N LEU A 41 -12.63 -4.28 1.91
CA LEU A 41 -12.25 -4.20 3.31
C LEU A 41 -11.01 -5.06 3.52
N TYR A 42 -9.99 -4.47 4.12
CA TYR A 42 -8.83 -5.15 4.64
C TYR A 42 -8.97 -5.28 6.16
N LYS A 43 -8.66 -6.47 6.67
CA LYS A 43 -8.51 -6.72 8.10
C LYS A 43 -7.35 -7.67 8.30
N ARG A 44 -6.43 -7.29 9.19
CA ARG A 44 -5.19 -8.05 9.41
C ARG A 44 -5.49 -9.50 9.78
N GLY A 45 -4.79 -10.42 9.12
CA GLY A 45 -4.94 -11.86 9.33
C GLY A 45 -6.20 -12.47 8.70
N GLN A 46 -7.08 -11.69 8.08
CA GLN A 46 -8.22 -12.22 7.33
C GLN A 46 -7.86 -12.38 5.86
N PRO A 47 -8.29 -13.48 5.21
CA PRO A 47 -8.06 -13.67 3.79
C PRO A 47 -8.90 -12.67 2.99
N GLY A 48 -8.26 -12.04 2.01
CA GLY A 48 -8.92 -11.11 1.10
C GLY A 48 -8.05 -10.82 -0.12
N PRO A 49 -8.61 -10.12 -1.11
CA PRO A 49 -7.88 -9.72 -2.32
C PRO A 49 -6.86 -8.60 -2.05
N VAL A 50 -7.07 -7.80 -0.99
CA VAL A 50 -6.02 -6.98 -0.37
C VAL A 50 -5.33 -7.85 0.68
N ARG A 51 -4.05 -8.11 0.47
CA ARG A 51 -3.25 -9.05 1.27
C ARG A 51 -2.54 -8.38 2.43
N ASP A 52 -2.06 -7.17 2.22
CA ASP A 52 -1.34 -6.41 3.24
C ASP A 52 -1.49 -4.90 2.96
N MET A 53 -1.47 -4.12 4.04
CA MET A 53 -1.42 -2.66 4.02
C MET A 53 -0.40 -2.23 5.06
N SER A 54 0.67 -1.56 4.63
CA SER A 54 1.76 -1.13 5.50
C SER A 54 2.09 0.34 5.31
N TYR A 55 2.51 0.96 6.41
CA TYR A 55 2.99 2.33 6.46
C TYR A 55 4.41 2.34 7.04
N ILE A 56 5.28 3.13 6.44
CA ILE A 56 6.65 3.36 6.90
C ILE A 56 6.80 4.85 7.15
N GLU A 57 7.41 5.19 8.27
CA GLU A 57 7.90 6.52 8.52
C GLU A 57 9.37 6.51 8.94
N CYS A 58 10.12 7.49 8.46
CA CYS A 58 11.43 7.79 8.99
C CYS A 58 11.28 8.78 10.15
N ILE A 59 11.91 8.48 11.27
CA ILE A 59 11.91 9.31 12.47
C ILE A 59 13.33 9.52 12.97
N GLU A 60 13.57 10.63 13.66
CA GLU A 60 14.81 10.84 14.40
C GLU A 60 14.62 10.37 15.85
N LYS A 61 15.46 9.43 16.28
CA LYS A 61 15.48 8.90 17.64
C LYS A 61 16.91 8.84 18.16
N ASP A 62 17.16 9.53 19.28
CA ASP A 62 18.49 9.61 19.92
C ASP A 62 19.61 10.09 18.97
N GLY A 63 19.28 10.98 18.03
CA GLY A 63 20.22 11.51 17.01
C GLY A 63 20.48 10.57 15.83
N TYR A 64 19.74 9.46 15.73
CA TYR A 64 19.80 8.52 14.61
C TYR A 64 18.47 8.49 13.85
N LEU A 65 18.56 8.34 12.53
CA LEU A 65 17.38 8.08 11.70
C LEU A 65 16.99 6.61 11.80
N VAL A 66 15.72 6.36 12.10
CA VAL A 66 15.14 5.03 12.28
C VAL A 66 13.86 4.95 11.46
N TYR A 67 13.64 3.81 10.80
CA TYR A 67 12.39 3.53 10.10
C TYR A 67 11.44 2.77 11.01
N HIS A 68 10.26 3.35 11.25
CA HIS A 68 9.16 2.68 11.92
C HIS A 68 8.23 2.07 10.87
N LEU A 69 7.93 0.78 11.00
CA LEU A 69 7.05 0.04 10.11
C LEU A 69 5.79 -0.36 10.88
N THR A 70 4.65 0.08 10.37
CA THR A 70 3.32 -0.25 10.89
C THR A 70 2.54 -1.02 9.83
N GLN A 71 1.81 -2.06 10.26
CA GLN A 71 0.80 -2.70 9.44
C GLN A 71 -0.58 -2.22 9.89
N ALA A 72 -1.48 -2.00 8.94
CA ALA A 72 -2.85 -1.64 9.28
C ALA A 72 -3.52 -2.79 10.03
N ASP A 73 -4.36 -2.46 11.01
CA ASP A 73 -5.27 -3.43 11.62
C ASP A 73 -6.53 -3.59 10.78
N ILE A 74 -7.04 -2.45 10.28
CA ILE A 74 -8.19 -2.32 9.39
C ILE A 74 -7.84 -1.30 8.30
N GLY A 75 -8.43 -1.48 7.12
CA GLY A 75 -8.35 -0.47 6.08
C GLY A 75 -9.36 -0.73 4.98
N THR A 76 -9.54 0.22 4.09
CA THR A 76 -10.39 0.07 2.90
C THR A 76 -9.64 0.47 1.65
N LEU A 77 -9.98 -0.15 0.52
CA LEU A 77 -9.44 0.19 -0.79
C LEU A 77 -10.58 0.25 -1.80
N HIS A 78 -10.81 1.43 -2.36
CA HIS A 78 -11.64 1.63 -3.54
C HIS A 78 -10.75 1.57 -4.79
N LEU A 79 -10.78 0.43 -5.46
CA LEU A 79 -9.97 0.14 -6.63
C LEU A 79 -10.79 0.28 -7.92
N SER A 80 -10.20 0.92 -8.92
CA SER A 80 -10.68 0.98 -10.30
C SER A 80 -9.62 0.33 -11.19
N VAL A 81 -9.98 -0.78 -11.83
CA VAL A 81 -9.17 -1.47 -12.82
C VAL A 81 -9.79 -1.27 -14.20
N ILE A 82 -9.06 -0.62 -15.11
CA ILE A 82 -9.46 -0.40 -16.51
C ILE A 82 -8.36 -0.99 -17.38
N GLU A 83 -8.70 -2.03 -18.13
CA GLU A 83 -7.74 -2.83 -18.90
C GLU A 83 -6.61 -3.38 -18.01
N SER A 84 -5.41 -2.80 -18.10
CA SER A 84 -4.26 -3.16 -17.26
C SER A 84 -3.91 -2.07 -16.23
N CYS A 85 -4.63 -0.94 -16.20
CA CYS A 85 -4.38 0.19 -15.31
C CYS A 85 -5.08 0.02 -13.97
N TYR A 86 -4.36 0.27 -12.87
CA TYR A 86 -4.86 0.19 -11.51
C TYR A 86 -4.91 1.58 -10.90
N SER A 87 -6.08 2.03 -10.47
CA SER A 87 -6.26 3.32 -9.80
C SER A 87 -6.95 3.12 -8.47
N ALA A 88 -6.31 3.48 -7.37
CA ALA A 88 -6.97 3.59 -6.09
C ALA A 88 -7.57 4.98 -5.97
N ARG A 89 -8.90 5.03 -5.98
CA ARG A 89 -9.65 6.29 -5.86
C ARG A 89 -9.72 6.78 -4.43
N LEU A 90 -9.69 5.86 -3.49
CA LEU A 90 -9.69 6.15 -2.06
C LEU A 90 -9.14 4.92 -1.35
N PHE A 91 -8.26 5.11 -0.40
CA PHE A 91 -7.96 4.09 0.59
C PHE A 91 -8.08 4.69 1.99
N THR A 92 -8.26 3.83 2.98
CA THR A 92 -8.10 4.15 4.40
C THR A 92 -7.12 3.17 5.02
N PHE A 93 -6.30 3.67 5.92
CA PHE A 93 -5.34 2.90 6.71
C PHE A 93 -5.55 3.26 8.16
N GLU A 94 -5.88 2.28 9.01
CA GLU A 94 -5.93 2.47 10.46
C GLU A 94 -4.79 1.67 11.11
N GLY A 95 -3.90 2.38 11.80
CA GLY A 95 -2.78 1.79 12.54
C GLY A 95 -2.24 2.75 13.59
N THR A 96 -1.11 2.40 14.19
CA THR A 96 -0.43 3.21 15.20
C THR A 96 0.91 3.73 14.68
N ASP A 97 1.24 4.98 14.99
CA ASP A 97 2.54 5.56 14.64
C ASP A 97 3.65 5.09 15.61
N HIS A 98 4.85 5.64 15.44
CA HIS A 98 5.99 5.36 16.32
C HIS A 98 5.79 5.74 17.80
N LEU A 99 4.79 6.57 18.13
CA LEU A 99 4.41 6.93 19.49
C LEU A 99 3.29 6.03 20.05
N SER A 100 2.84 5.04 19.26
CA SER A 100 1.66 4.22 19.54
C SER A 100 0.34 4.99 19.51
N ASP A 101 0.34 6.18 18.89
CA ASP A 101 -0.86 6.96 18.72
C ASP A 101 -1.61 6.48 17.46
N PRO A 102 -2.92 6.24 17.55
CA PRO A 102 -3.70 5.81 16.41
C PRO A 102 -3.79 6.93 15.37
N PHE A 103 -3.63 6.59 14.10
CA PHE A 103 -3.79 7.52 13.00
C PHE A 103 -4.54 6.88 11.83
N GLU A 104 -5.16 7.74 11.03
CA GLU A 104 -5.80 7.38 9.78
C GLU A 104 -5.08 8.06 8.63
N VAL A 105 -4.81 7.32 7.54
CA VAL A 105 -4.36 7.92 6.28
C VAL A 105 -5.36 7.62 5.18
N CYS A 106 -5.74 8.67 4.45
CA CYS A 106 -6.51 8.60 3.24
C CYS A 106 -5.76 9.22 2.06
N GLY A 107 -5.95 8.67 0.87
CA GLY A 107 -5.35 9.21 -0.35
C GLY A 107 -5.83 8.53 -1.61
N GLU A 108 -5.31 9.01 -2.74
CA GLU A 108 -5.60 8.51 -4.08
C GLU A 108 -4.27 8.24 -4.81
N PHE A 109 -4.22 7.22 -5.65
CA PHE A 109 -3.09 6.98 -6.55
C PHE A 109 -3.52 6.34 -7.87
N THR A 110 -2.75 6.58 -8.93
CA THR A 110 -2.97 5.95 -10.24
C THR A 110 -1.69 5.29 -10.73
N VAL A 111 -1.75 4.00 -11.01
CA VAL A 111 -0.67 3.19 -11.57
C VAL A 111 -1.00 2.84 -13.01
N THR A 112 -0.25 3.43 -13.93
CA THR A 112 -0.32 3.12 -15.36
C THR A 112 0.79 2.13 -15.71
N PRO A 113 0.47 0.94 -16.24
CA PRO A 113 1.48 -0.02 -16.66
C PRO A 113 2.38 0.57 -17.75
N PRO A 114 3.65 0.17 -17.82
CA PRO A 114 4.57 0.59 -18.87
C PRO A 114 4.03 0.31 -20.28
N HIS A 115 3.24 -0.76 -20.44
CA HIS A 115 2.66 -1.15 -21.73
C HIS A 115 1.37 -0.39 -22.11
N ALA A 116 0.73 0.32 -21.16
CA ALA A 116 -0.40 1.20 -21.43
C ALA A 116 0.03 2.62 -21.84
N ALA A 117 1.34 2.94 -21.73
CA ALA A 117 1.90 4.21 -22.16
C ALA A 117 2.21 4.28 -23.67
N MET A 118 1.72 3.33 -24.48
CA MET A 118 1.95 3.32 -25.92
C MET A 118 1.04 4.32 -26.66
N SER A 119 1.65 5.45 -27.01
CA SER A 119 1.50 6.18 -28.28
C SER A 119 0.21 6.98 -28.52
N TYR A 120 0.31 8.30 -28.35
CA TYR A 120 -0.30 9.28 -29.27
C TYR A 120 0.75 9.75 -30.28
#